data_AF-A0A2T5HSX6-F1
#
_entry.id   AF-A0A2T5HSX6-F1
#
_cell.length_a   1.000
_cell.length_b   1.000
_cell.length_c   1.000
_cell.angle_alpha   90.00
_cell.angle_beta   90.00
_cell.angle_gamma   90.00
#
_symmetry.space_group_name_H-M   'P 1'
#
loop_
_entity.id
_entity.type
_entity.pdbx_description
1 polymer ?
#
loop_
_entity_poly.entity_id
_entity_poly.type
_entity_poly.pdbx_seq_one_letter_code
_entity_poly.pdbx_strand_id
1 'polypeptide(L)'
;MIAAAPSRDPSLGLIRLIFSLRADQKQSVPNELQEHLTTVISEAKALLSNQKCVPEHANPEAIALALWMKTNEELTAAVEKITTFENIDPVLAKRILDQMRAHPDY
;
A
#
# COMPACT_ATOMS: atom_id res chain seq x y z
N MET A 1 -12.77 -8.38 -30.05
CA MET A 1 -12.99 -8.53 -28.59
C MET A 1 -11.65 -8.81 -27.97
N ILE A 2 -11.00 -7.81 -27.36
CA ILE A 2 -9.75 -8.04 -26.62
C ILE A 2 -10.19 -8.58 -25.25
N ALA A 3 -10.02 -9.88 -25.06
CA ALA A 3 -10.11 -10.49 -23.75
C ALA A 3 -8.89 -10.02 -22.94
N ALA A 4 -9.05 -8.89 -22.25
CA ALA A 4 -8.16 -8.56 -21.14
C ALA A 4 -8.48 -9.56 -20.03
N ALA A 5 -7.68 -10.63 -19.94
CA ALA A 5 -7.56 -11.37 -18.70
C ALA A 5 -7.34 -10.32 -17.59
N PRO A 6 -8.04 -10.38 -16.45
CA PRO A 6 -7.64 -9.58 -15.32
C PRO A 6 -6.29 -10.16 -14.90
N SER A 7 -5.21 -9.53 -15.37
CA SER A 7 -3.89 -9.66 -14.77
C SER A 7 -4.13 -9.47 -13.30
N ARG A 8 -3.99 -10.56 -12.55
CA ARG A 8 -4.18 -10.58 -11.12
C ARG A 8 -2.96 -9.91 -10.49
N ASP A 9 -2.67 -8.67 -10.89
CA ASP A 9 -1.91 -7.72 -10.10
C ASP A 9 -2.70 -7.64 -8.81
N PRO A 10 -2.16 -8.08 -7.66
CA PRO A 10 -2.81 -7.85 -6.38
C PRO A 10 -2.82 -6.34 -6.19
N SER A 11 -3.93 -5.73 -6.61
CA SER A 11 -3.96 -4.38 -7.14
C SER A 11 -3.76 -3.38 -6.02
N LEU A 12 -2.49 -3.09 -5.71
CA LEU A 12 -2.06 -1.89 -4.98
C LEU A 12 -2.51 -0.60 -5.70
N GLY A 13 -3.28 -0.69 -6.79
CA GLY A 13 -3.88 0.43 -7.50
C GLY A 13 -4.72 1.33 -6.62
N LEU A 14 -5.49 0.79 -5.67
CA LEU A 14 -6.25 1.61 -4.71
C LEU A 14 -5.30 2.36 -3.78
N ILE A 15 -4.29 1.67 -3.24
CA ILE A 15 -3.26 2.26 -2.38
C ILE A 15 -2.46 3.34 -3.13
N ARG A 16 -2.03 3.07 -4.36
CA ARG A 16 -1.36 4.02 -5.25
C ARG A 16 -2.25 5.22 -5.55
N LEU A 17 -3.56 5.01 -5.73
CA LEU A 17 -4.51 6.10 -5.93
C LEU A 17 -4.58 6.99 -4.68
N ILE A 18 -4.71 6.38 -3.50
CA ILE A 18 -4.78 7.10 -2.22
C ILE A 18 -3.50 7.90 -1.97
N PHE A 19 -2.32 7.30 -2.21
CA PHE A 19 -1.06 8.03 -2.12
C PHE A 19 -0.93 9.12 -3.19
N SER A 20 -1.47 8.92 -4.40
CA SER A 20 -1.43 9.94 -5.47
C SER A 20 -2.32 11.13 -5.12
N LEU A 21 -3.50 10.88 -4.56
CA LEU A 21 -4.40 11.92 -4.05
C LEU A 21 -3.75 12.72 -2.92
N ARG A 22 -3.02 12.04 -2.01
CA ARG A 22 -2.26 12.73 -0.95
C ARG A 22 -1.05 13.49 -1.47
N ALA A 23 -0.33 12.95 -2.44
CA ALA A 23 0.81 13.61 -3.08
C ALA A 23 0.42 14.90 -3.80
N ASP A 24 -0.79 14.96 -4.37
CA ASP A 24 -1.29 16.13 -5.11
C ASP A 24 -1.86 17.22 -4.18
N GLN A 25 -2.13 16.93 -2.90
CA GLN A 25 -2.70 17.83 -1.87
C GLN A 25 -4.03 18.53 -2.24
N LYS A 26 -4.54 18.36 -3.46
CA LYS A 26 -5.73 19.07 -3.96
C LYS A 26 -7.05 18.37 -3.66
N GLN A 27 -7.02 17.09 -3.25
CA GLN A 27 -8.24 16.32 -3.00
C GLN A 27 -8.23 15.74 -1.59
N SER A 28 -9.30 16.04 -0.84
CA SER A 28 -9.62 15.34 0.39
C SER A 28 -9.92 13.88 0.06
N VAL A 29 -9.16 12.97 0.65
CA VAL A 29 -9.41 11.53 0.53
C VAL A 29 -10.60 11.18 1.43
N PRO A 30 -11.67 10.57 0.91
CA PRO A 30 -12.82 10.18 1.73
C PRO A 30 -12.40 9.26 2.88
N ASN A 31 -13.05 9.42 4.04
CA ASN A 31 -12.67 8.73 5.28
C ASN A 31 -12.66 7.20 5.12
N GLU A 32 -13.58 6.64 4.34
CA GLU A 32 -13.62 5.20 4.05
C GLU A 32 -12.32 4.69 3.42
N LEU A 33 -11.69 5.47 2.54
CA LEU A 33 -10.40 5.11 1.93
C LEU A 33 -9.23 5.29 2.90
N GLN A 34 -9.32 6.24 3.84
CA GLN A 34 -8.31 6.42 4.88
C GLN A 34 -8.34 5.23 5.85
N GLU A 35 -9.52 4.79 6.26
CA GLU A 35 -9.74 3.62 7.12
C GLU A 35 -9.26 2.34 6.42
N HIS A 36 -9.57 2.19 5.12
CA HIS A 36 -9.09 1.06 4.33
C HIS A 36 -7.56 1.05 4.23
N LEU A 37 -6.92 2.19 3.90
CA LEU A 37 -5.47 2.28 3.84
C LEU A 37 -4.82 1.94 5.18
N THR A 38 -5.36 2.48 6.28
CA THR A 38 -4.81 2.26 7.62
C THR A 38 -4.93 0.79 8.01
N THR A 39 -6.06 0.16 7.71
CA THR A 39 -6.28 -1.28 7.89
C THR A 39 -5.25 -2.09 7.11
N VAL A 40 -5.07 -1.79 5.82
CA VAL A 40 -4.14 -2.52 4.96
C VAL A 40 -2.68 -2.34 5.40
N ILE A 41 -2.26 -1.13 5.77
CA ILE A 41 -0.90 -0.88 6.31
C ILE A 41 -0.70 -1.65 7.62
N SER A 42 -1.69 -1.62 8.51
CA SER A 42 -1.63 -2.32 9.79
C SER A 42 -1.53 -3.84 9.60
N GLU A 43 -2.34 -4.41 8.71
CA GLU A 43 -2.27 -5.82 8.34
C GLU A 43 -0.94 -6.18 7.68
N ALA A 44 -0.43 -5.34 6.78
CA ALA A 44 0.86 -5.59 6.12
C ALA A 44 2.02 -5.62 7.13
N LYS A 45 2.02 -4.67 8.09
CA LYS A 45 2.99 -4.65 9.20
C LYS A 45 2.84 -5.86 10.11
N ALA A 46 1.60 -6.28 10.39
CA ALA A 46 1.30 -7.48 11.15
C ALA A 46 1.82 -8.74 10.45
N LEU A 47 1.65 -8.86 9.13
CA LEU A 47 2.16 -9.97 8.31
C LEU A 47 3.69 -10.04 8.31
N LEU A 48 4.38 -8.89 8.25
CA LEU A 48 5.84 -8.81 8.36
C LEU A 48 6.34 -9.22 9.75
N SER A 49 5.61 -8.82 10.79
CA SER A 49 5.95 -9.08 12.19
C SER A 49 5.62 -10.52 12.60
N ASN A 50 4.59 -11.14 12.00
CA ASN A 50 4.04 -12.43 12.37
C ASN A 50 4.13 -13.43 11.20
N GLN A 51 5.35 -13.89 10.91
CA GLN A 51 5.62 -14.84 9.82
C GLN A 51 4.92 -16.21 9.96
N LYS A 52 4.28 -16.51 11.10
CA LYS A 52 3.68 -17.81 11.41
C LYS A 52 2.15 -17.89 11.29
N CYS A 53 1.47 -16.76 11.20
CA CYS A 53 0.01 -16.71 11.05
C CYS A 53 -0.35 -15.66 10.01
N VAL A 54 -0.35 -16.05 8.74
CA VAL A 54 -1.10 -15.30 7.72
C VAL A 54 -2.57 -15.68 7.96
N PRO A 55 -3.43 -14.76 8.41
CA PRO A 55 -4.83 -15.10 8.61
C PRO A 55 -5.42 -15.55 7.26
N GLU A 56 -6.25 -16.60 7.26
CA GLU A 56 -6.87 -17.15 6.04
C GLU A 56 -7.75 -16.13 5.30
N HIS A 57 -8.07 -15.01 5.95
CA HIS A 57 -8.82 -13.86 5.43
C HIS A 57 -7.97 -12.57 5.30
N ALA A 58 -6.64 -12.68 5.29
CA ALA A 58 -5.77 -11.52 5.12
C ALA A 58 -6.10 -10.77 3.83
N ASN A 59 -6.20 -9.44 3.90
CA ASN A 59 -6.49 -8.64 2.71
C ASN A 59 -5.40 -8.87 1.64
N PRO A 60 -5.77 -9.18 0.38
CA PRO A 60 -4.80 -9.43 -0.68
C PRO A 60 -3.91 -8.21 -0.95
N GLU A 61 -4.43 -7.00 -0.76
CA GLU A 61 -3.64 -5.76 -0.81
C GLU A 61 -2.61 -5.67 0.31
N ALA A 62 -2.95 -6.14 1.52
CA ALA A 62 -2.03 -6.17 2.66
C ALA A 62 -0.93 -7.21 2.47
N ILE A 63 -1.26 -8.36 1.90
CA ILE A 63 -0.27 -9.39 1.55
C ILE A 63 0.70 -8.86 0.49
N ALA A 64 0.18 -8.20 -0.56
CA ALA A 64 1.02 -7.61 -1.60
C ALA A 64 1.92 -6.50 -1.03
N LEU A 65 1.36 -5.62 -0.20
CA LEU A 65 2.13 -4.56 0.47
C LEU A 65 3.21 -5.16 1.38
N ALA A 66 2.89 -6.21 2.15
CA ALA A 66 3.85 -6.90 3.02
C ALA A 66 4.97 -7.58 2.21
N LEU A 67 4.64 -8.23 1.10
CA LEU A 67 5.63 -8.80 0.18
C LEU A 67 6.56 -7.72 -0.38
N TRP A 68 5.99 -6.59 -0.79
CA TRP A 68 6.75 -5.46 -1.31
C TRP A 68 7.66 -4.83 -0.26
N MET A 69 7.15 -4.61 0.94
CA MET A 69 7.92 -4.17 2.09
C MET A 69 9.06 -5.14 2.40
N LYS A 70 8.79 -6.45 2.42
CA LYS A 70 9.84 -7.47 2.64
C LYS A 70 10.97 -7.41 1.60
N THR A 71 10.64 -7.02 0.36
CA THR A 71 11.59 -6.98 -0.76
C THR A 71 12.29 -5.63 -0.88
N ASN A 72 11.71 -4.56 -0.32
CA ASN A 72 12.22 -3.20 -0.38
C ASN A 72 12.24 -2.56 1.03
N GLU A 73 13.42 -2.53 1.63
CA GLU A 73 13.65 -1.95 2.97
C GLU A 73 13.36 -0.45 3.02
N GLU A 74 13.58 0.30 1.93
CA GLU A 74 13.23 1.73 1.86
C GLU A 74 11.72 1.94 1.88
N LEU A 75 10.97 1.12 1.15
CA LEU A 75 9.51 1.11 1.19
C LEU A 75 9.01 0.73 2.58
N THR A 76 9.62 -0.27 3.21
CA THR A 76 9.32 -0.64 4.60
C THR A 76 9.54 0.53 5.55
N ALA A 77 10.71 1.16 5.51
CA ALA A 77 11.03 2.29 6.38
C ALA A 77 10.09 3.49 6.13
N ALA A 78 9.62 3.69 4.91
CA ALA A 78 8.66 4.75 4.58
C ALA A 78 7.25 4.42 5.09
N VAL A 79 6.78 3.18 4.91
CA VAL A 79 5.45 2.72 5.36
C VAL A 79 5.40 2.53 6.88
N GLU A 80 6.51 2.15 7.53
CA GLU A 80 6.59 2.02 8.98
C GLU A 80 6.38 3.34 9.72
N LYS A 81 6.85 4.45 9.12
CA LYS A 81 6.61 5.82 9.62
C LYS A 81 5.15 6.23 9.55
N ILE A 82 4.33 5.53 8.75
CA ILE A 82 2.89 5.76 8.68
C ILE A 82 2.23 5.00 9.82
N THR A 83 1.87 5.72 10.88
CA THR A 83 1.01 5.23 11.95
C THR A 83 -0.45 5.59 11.72
N THR A 84 -0.72 6.73 11.10
CA THR A 84 -2.05 7.25 10.78
C THR A 84 -2.04 7.91 9.40
N PHE A 85 -3.21 7.97 8.75
CA PHE A 85 -3.36 8.64 7.45
C PHE A 85 -2.94 10.13 7.49
N GLU A 86 -3.14 10.78 8.63
CA GLU A 86 -2.74 12.17 8.85
C GLU A 86 -1.22 12.38 8.82
N ASN A 87 -0.45 11.36 9.20
CA ASN A 87 1.02 11.36 9.15
C ASN A 87 1.55 11.19 7.71
N ILE A 88 0.68 10.92 6.74
CA ILE A 88 1.07 10.79 5.34
C ILE A 88 1.25 12.18 4.74
N ASP A 89 2.45 12.71 4.88
CA ASP A 89 2.89 13.91 4.17
C ASP A 89 2.95 13.66 2.65
N PRO A 90 2.72 14.69 1.83
CA PRO A 90 2.81 14.60 0.37
C PRO A 90 4.20 14.16 -0.11
N VAL A 91 5.25 14.51 0.64
CA VAL A 91 6.63 14.08 0.36
C VAL A 91 6.80 12.58 0.61
N LEU A 92 6.23 12.08 1.71
CA LEU A 92 6.25 10.65 2.05
C LEU A 92 5.43 9.85 1.04
N ALA A 93 4.24 10.34 0.68
CA ALA A 93 3.38 9.74 -0.33
C ALA A 93 4.07 9.64 -1.69
N LYS A 94 4.74 10.71 -2.15
CA LYS A 94 5.54 10.69 -3.39
C LYS A 94 6.68 9.68 -3.31
N ARG A 95 7.38 9.60 -2.18
CA ARG A 95 8.48 8.65 -1.99
C ARG A 95 7.98 7.21 -2.07
N ILE A 96 6.86 6.90 -1.42
CA ILE A 96 6.22 5.57 -1.48
C ILE A 96 5.78 5.25 -2.91
N LEU A 97 5.15 6.20 -3.61
CA LEU A 97 4.76 6.02 -5.01
C LEU A 97 5.93 5.78 -5.94
N ASP A 98 7.04 6.48 -5.72
CA ASP A 98 8.26 6.35 -6.52
C ASP A 98 8.87 4.95 -6.34
N GLN A 99 9.01 4.50 -5.08
CA GLN A 99 9.43 3.13 -4.75
C GLN A 99 8.48 2.09 -5.32
N MET A 100 7.17 2.37 -5.29
CA MET A 100 6.17 1.49 -5.88
C MET A 100 6.23 1.45 -7.42
N ARG A 101 6.64 2.53 -8.09
CA ARG A 101 6.83 2.55 -9.56
C ARG A 101 8.14 1.90 -9.98
N ALA A 102 9.17 1.98 -9.15
CA ALA A 102 10.47 1.38 -9.40
C ALA A 102 10.44 -0.16 -9.46
N HIS A 103 9.41 -0.79 -8.87
CA HIS A 103 9.15 -2.24 -8.95
C HIS A 103 7.81 -2.54 -9.62
N PRO A 104 7.74 -2.54 -10.97
CA PRO A 104 6.50 -2.83 -11.70
C PRO A 104 6.20 -4.34 -11.90
N ASP A 105 7.02 -5.26 -11.36
CA ASP A 105 7.10 -6.66 -11.86
C ASP A 105 6.71 -7.73 -10.83
N TYR A 106 5.61 -7.55 -10.09
CA TYR A 106 5.00 -8.62 -9.29
C TYR A 106 3.47 -8.62 -9.32
#